data_AF-A0A7S2YFJ9-F1
#
_entry.id   AF-A0A7S2YFJ9-F1
#
_cell.length_a   1.000
_cell.length_b   1.000
_cell.length_c   1.000
_cell.angle_alpha   90.00
_cell.angle_beta   90.00
_cell.angle_gamma   90.00
#
_symmetry.space_group_name_H-M   'P 1'
#
loop_
_entity.id
_entity.type
_entity.pdbx_description
1 polymer ?
#
loop_
_entity_poly.entity_id
_entity_poly.type
_entity_poly.pdbx_seq_one_letter_code
_entity_poly.pdbx_strand_id
1 'polypeptide(L)'
;FRNAINPHTTSFTEFPEWFDRRREDQLDTGKESPSENSSALSPSSETTSPATPEIPCDSSQSKEQAKFSRVAMFCTGGVRCEKASAYCVANLPKGVPVYHLEGGILAYLKQVPKEDSLWDGECYVFDQRIAVSHGLKPSEQYSSSCHACRHPLSQADVASKHYVHGVACPYCCDDPDKQQKRPRYEARQKQIELSNERHTVHIHDPKEYRPQKEMVKEKNNLESLHT
;
A
#
# COMPACT_ATOMS: atom_id res chain seq x y z
N PHE A 1 -7.66 -3.49 -8.57
CA PHE A 1 -6.96 -4.18 -9.69
C PHE A 1 -6.79 -5.66 -9.37
N ARG A 2 -7.63 -6.53 -9.95
CA ARG A 2 -7.66 -7.98 -9.65
C ARG A 2 -6.34 -8.71 -9.96
N ASN A 3 -5.56 -8.20 -10.91
CA ASN A 3 -4.31 -8.81 -11.38
C ASN A 3 -3.05 -8.03 -10.95
N ALA A 4 -3.18 -7.15 -9.94
CA ALA A 4 -2.02 -6.43 -9.44
C ALA A 4 -1.07 -7.40 -8.74
N ILE A 5 0.22 -7.31 -9.07
CA ILE A 5 1.27 -8.10 -8.43
C ILE A 5 1.61 -7.42 -7.10
N ASN A 6 1.42 -8.12 -6.00
CA ASN A 6 2.01 -7.74 -4.73
C ASN A 6 3.43 -8.34 -4.65
N PRO A 7 4.48 -7.52 -4.49
CA PRO A 7 5.84 -8.03 -4.40
C PRO A 7 6.10 -8.85 -3.13
N HIS A 8 5.19 -8.81 -2.14
CA HIS A 8 5.30 -9.48 -0.85
C HIS A 8 6.61 -9.17 -0.11
N THR A 9 7.19 -8.00 -0.34
CA THR A 9 8.36 -7.53 0.42
C THR A 9 7.95 -7.08 1.81
N THR A 10 8.82 -7.32 2.79
CA THR A 10 8.57 -6.87 4.17
C THR A 10 8.84 -5.38 4.33
N SER A 11 9.74 -4.85 3.48
CA SER A 11 10.13 -3.44 3.43
C SER A 11 10.18 -2.95 1.99
N PHE A 12 9.95 -1.65 1.80
CA PHE A 12 10.16 -1.01 0.49
C PHE A 12 11.64 -1.00 0.07
N THR A 13 12.57 -1.11 1.01
CA THR A 13 14.02 -1.16 0.72
C THR A 13 14.42 -2.41 -0.06
N GLU A 14 13.61 -3.47 -0.02
CA GLU A 14 13.83 -4.73 -0.74
C GLU A 14 13.32 -4.66 -2.18
N PHE A 15 12.60 -3.59 -2.56
CA PHE A 15 12.01 -3.46 -3.89
C PHE A 15 13.02 -3.57 -5.05
N PRO A 16 14.19 -2.90 -5.02
CA PRO A 16 15.19 -3.02 -6.08
C PRO A 16 15.58 -4.47 -6.39
N GLU A 17 15.96 -5.22 -5.35
CA GLU A 17 16.38 -6.61 -5.47
C GLU A 17 15.25 -7.53 -5.94
N TRP A 18 14.02 -7.32 -5.42
CA TRP A 18 12.85 -8.04 -5.91
C TRP A 18 12.59 -7.77 -7.40
N PHE A 19 12.70 -6.51 -7.82
CA PHE A 19 12.44 -6.11 -9.20
C PHE A 19 13.48 -6.69 -10.16
N ASP A 20 14.76 -6.66 -9.78
CA ASP A 20 15.85 -7.22 -10.57
C ASP A 20 15.67 -8.74 -10.80
N ARG A 21 15.38 -9.50 -9.73
CA ARG A 21 15.07 -10.94 -9.85
C ARG A 21 13.87 -11.21 -10.77
N ARG A 22 12.78 -10.45 -10.59
CA ARG A 22 11.57 -10.62 -11.38
C ARG A 22 11.79 -10.29 -12.86
N ARG A 23 12.65 -9.30 -13.13
CA ARG A 23 13.08 -8.96 -14.48
C ARG A 23 13.87 -10.09 -15.10
N GLU A 24 14.80 -10.70 -14.36
CA GLU A 24 15.62 -11.83 -14.82
C GLU A 24 14.76 -13.07 -15.14
N ASP A 25 13.83 -13.46 -14.27
CA ASP A 25 12.93 -14.60 -14.50
C ASP A 25 12.09 -14.45 -15.79
N GLN A 26 11.66 -13.23 -16.09
CA GLN A 26 10.90 -12.94 -17.31
C GLN A 26 11.78 -12.84 -18.56
N LEU A 27 13.10 -12.69 -18.41
CA LEU A 27 14.05 -12.74 -19.50
C LEU A 27 14.60 -14.16 -19.74
N ASP A 28 14.60 -15.04 -18.72
CA ASP A 28 15.18 -16.39 -18.79
C ASP A 28 14.17 -17.51 -19.14
N THR A 29 12.87 -17.25 -19.03
CA THR A 29 11.78 -18.20 -19.37
C THR A 29 11.61 -18.47 -20.89
N GLY A 30 12.60 -18.11 -21.71
CA GLY A 30 12.65 -18.36 -23.16
C GLY A 30 13.21 -19.73 -23.58
N LYS A 31 13.37 -20.71 -22.68
CA LYS A 31 13.71 -22.09 -23.05
C LYS A 31 12.48 -22.99 -23.04
N GLU A 32 12.15 -23.49 -24.23
CA GLU A 32 10.98 -24.29 -24.59
C GLU A 32 10.69 -25.49 -23.66
N SER A 33 9.41 -25.85 -23.56
CA SER A 33 8.96 -27.21 -23.25
C SER A 33 8.07 -27.73 -24.40
N PRO A 34 8.06 -29.05 -24.69
CA PRO A 34 7.49 -29.58 -25.93
C PRO A 34 5.96 -29.69 -25.88
N SER A 35 5.39 -29.51 -27.06
CA SER A 35 4.00 -29.67 -27.47
C SER A 35 3.23 -30.85 -26.86
N GLU A 36 1.99 -30.59 -26.44
CA GLU A 36 0.90 -31.55 -26.61
C GLU A 36 -0.31 -30.86 -27.25
N ASN A 37 -0.81 -31.51 -28.30
CA ASN A 37 -1.85 -31.04 -29.20
C ASN A 37 -3.22 -31.45 -28.66
N SER A 38 -4.22 -30.57 -28.74
CA SER A 38 -5.62 -31.00 -28.75
C SER A 38 -6.51 -29.97 -29.44
N SER A 39 -6.95 -30.35 -30.62
CA SER A 39 -7.98 -29.79 -31.48
C SER A 39 -9.28 -29.42 -30.74
N ALA A 40 -9.96 -28.33 -31.14
CA ALA A 40 -11.23 -28.38 -31.89
C ALA A 40 -12.07 -27.08 -31.82
N LEU A 41 -12.38 -26.57 -33.02
CA LEU A 41 -13.59 -25.92 -33.54
C LEU A 41 -14.41 -24.86 -32.75
N SER A 42 -14.62 -23.73 -33.44
CA SER A 42 -15.64 -22.66 -33.26
C SER A 42 -16.99 -23.05 -33.98
N PRO A 43 -18.10 -22.26 -34.02
CA PRO A 43 -18.14 -20.79 -34.24
C PRO A 43 -19.33 -19.93 -33.69
N SER A 44 -19.13 -18.60 -33.79
CA SER A 44 -20.06 -17.47 -34.06
C SER A 44 -21.22 -17.05 -33.14
N SER A 45 -21.20 -15.77 -32.69
CA SER A 45 -22.13 -14.72 -33.17
C SER A 45 -21.86 -13.34 -32.53
N GLU A 46 -21.97 -12.29 -33.35
CA GLU A 46 -21.69 -10.88 -33.05
C GLU A 46 -22.95 -10.13 -32.58
N THR A 47 -22.80 -9.14 -31.69
CA THR A 47 -23.69 -7.96 -31.64
C THR A 47 -22.97 -6.76 -30.98
N THR A 48 -23.39 -5.55 -31.32
CA THR A 48 -22.53 -4.38 -31.63
C THR A 48 -22.70 -3.18 -30.66
N SER A 49 -21.59 -2.44 -30.39
CA SER A 49 -21.43 -1.01 -29.98
C SER A 49 -21.78 -0.52 -28.56
N PRO A 50 -21.27 0.67 -28.07
CA PRO A 50 -20.28 1.61 -28.62
C PRO A 50 -19.11 2.07 -27.69
N ALA A 51 -17.97 2.38 -28.33
CA ALA A 51 -16.93 3.40 -28.08
C ALA A 51 -16.43 3.73 -26.64
N THR A 52 -15.22 3.27 -26.33
CA THR A 52 -14.31 3.76 -25.26
C THR A 52 -13.08 4.41 -25.94
N PRO A 53 -12.36 5.36 -25.31
CA PRO A 53 -11.23 6.02 -25.97
C PRO A 53 -10.09 5.02 -26.13
N GLU A 54 -9.79 4.66 -27.37
CA GLU A 54 -8.77 3.68 -27.71
C GLU A 54 -7.37 4.28 -27.59
N ILE A 55 -6.52 3.60 -26.81
CA ILE A 55 -5.08 3.80 -26.80
C ILE A 55 -4.54 3.21 -28.11
N PRO A 56 -3.77 3.95 -28.95
CA PRO A 56 -3.35 3.44 -30.25
C PRO A 56 -2.51 2.16 -30.10
N CYS A 57 -2.98 1.07 -30.70
CA CYS A 57 -2.23 -0.17 -30.84
C CYS A 57 -1.55 -0.18 -32.20
N ASP A 58 -0.24 0.08 -32.22
CA ASP A 58 0.60 -0.15 -33.41
C ASP A 58 0.73 -1.67 -33.64
N SER A 59 -0.03 -2.18 -34.59
CA SER A 59 -0.12 -3.59 -34.95
C SER A 59 0.94 -4.00 -35.97
N SER A 60 2.21 -3.71 -35.70
CA SER A 60 3.31 -4.19 -36.55
C SER A 60 4.62 -4.39 -35.77
N GLN A 61 4.70 -5.41 -34.92
CA GLN A 61 6.01 -5.90 -34.46
C GLN A 61 5.99 -7.36 -33.99
N SER A 62 7.11 -8.01 -34.26
CA SER A 62 7.38 -9.45 -34.30
C SER A 62 7.12 -10.19 -32.98
N LYS A 63 6.76 -11.46 -33.16
CA LYS A 63 6.30 -12.45 -32.18
C LYS A 63 7.37 -12.94 -31.18
N GLU A 64 8.43 -12.17 -30.92
CA GLU A 64 9.65 -12.69 -30.28
C GLU A 64 9.98 -12.11 -28.90
N GLN A 65 9.18 -11.19 -28.37
CA GLN A 65 9.44 -10.61 -27.06
C GLN A 65 8.15 -10.44 -26.27
N ALA A 66 7.80 -11.43 -25.45
CA ALA A 66 6.98 -11.21 -24.26
C ALA A 66 7.78 -10.41 -23.21
N LYS A 67 8.33 -9.28 -23.64
CA LYS A 67 8.96 -8.24 -22.82
C LYS A 67 7.88 -7.58 -21.98
N PHE A 68 8.23 -7.02 -20.83
CA PHE A 68 7.39 -6.05 -20.13
C PHE A 68 6.83 -5.02 -21.13
N SER A 69 5.59 -5.20 -21.58
CA SER A 69 5.00 -4.35 -22.62
C SER A 69 4.61 -2.99 -22.04
N ARG A 70 4.40 -2.95 -20.71
CA ARG A 70 4.22 -1.77 -19.89
C ARG A 70 4.31 -2.15 -18.42
N VAL A 71 4.74 -1.21 -17.57
CA VAL A 71 4.68 -1.34 -16.11
C VAL A 71 3.71 -0.29 -15.59
N ALA A 72 2.74 -0.69 -14.77
CA ALA A 72 1.86 0.21 -14.06
C ALA A 72 1.87 -0.15 -12.57
N MET A 73 2.03 0.85 -11.71
CA MET A 73 2.15 0.65 -10.27
C MET A 73 1.32 1.65 -9.47
N PHE A 74 0.94 1.26 -8.25
CA PHE A 74 0.23 2.13 -7.33
C PHE A 74 0.62 1.80 -5.88
N CYS A 75 0.49 2.79 -5.02
CA CYS A 75 0.57 2.63 -3.58
C CYS A 75 -0.46 3.56 -2.92
N THR A 76 -0.62 3.49 -1.60
CA THR A 76 -1.63 4.27 -0.87
C THR A 76 -1.61 5.76 -1.23
N GLY A 77 -0.45 6.43 -1.15
CA GLY A 77 -0.32 7.87 -1.36
C GLY A 77 0.69 8.31 -2.43
N GLY A 78 1.04 7.46 -3.38
CA GLY A 78 1.91 7.80 -4.52
C GLY A 78 3.42 7.80 -4.26
N VAL A 79 3.88 8.25 -3.09
CA VAL A 79 5.32 8.48 -2.79
C VAL A 79 6.27 7.29 -3.03
N ARG A 80 5.84 6.05 -2.73
CA ARG A 80 6.66 4.85 -3.00
C ARG A 80 6.78 4.60 -4.50
N CYS A 81 5.71 4.85 -5.23
CA CYS A 81 5.67 4.65 -6.67
C CYS A 81 6.46 5.71 -7.43
N GLU A 82 6.56 6.94 -6.94
CA GLU A 82 7.46 7.95 -7.52
C GLU A 82 8.92 7.49 -7.50
N LYS A 83 9.36 6.91 -6.37
CA LYS A 83 10.72 6.37 -6.24
C LYS A 83 10.90 5.09 -7.06
N ALA A 84 9.92 4.18 -6.99
CA ALA A 84 9.97 2.91 -7.70
C ALA A 84 9.93 3.10 -9.23
N SER A 85 9.12 4.02 -9.74
CA SER A 85 9.02 4.29 -11.18
C SER A 85 10.33 4.82 -11.74
N ALA A 86 10.99 5.74 -11.02
CA ALA A 86 12.32 6.22 -11.38
C ALA A 86 13.36 5.08 -11.44
N TYR A 87 13.33 4.17 -10.47
CA TYR A 87 14.18 2.98 -10.48
C TYR A 87 13.88 2.06 -11.67
N CYS A 88 12.60 1.80 -11.97
CA CYS A 88 12.21 0.99 -13.13
C CYS A 88 12.66 1.61 -14.44
N VAL A 89 12.48 2.93 -14.64
CA VAL A 89 12.90 3.63 -15.86
C VAL A 89 14.42 3.53 -16.07
N ALA A 90 15.20 3.61 -14.99
CA ALA A 90 16.65 3.50 -15.07
C ALA A 90 17.15 2.08 -15.41
N ASN A 91 16.38 1.04 -15.05
CA ASN A 91 16.82 -0.36 -15.08
C ASN A 91 16.07 -1.24 -16.10
N LEU A 92 15.07 -0.69 -16.80
CA LEU A 92 14.35 -1.38 -17.87
C LEU A 92 14.97 -1.07 -19.25
N PRO A 93 14.77 -1.96 -20.24
CA PRO A 93 15.13 -1.66 -21.62
C PRO A 93 14.48 -0.36 -22.11
N LYS A 94 15.22 0.40 -22.92
CA LYS A 94 14.70 1.61 -23.56
C LYS A 94 13.42 1.29 -24.34
N GLY A 95 12.41 2.14 -24.18
CA GLY A 95 11.11 1.99 -24.84
C GLY A 95 10.05 1.23 -24.03
N VAL A 96 10.38 0.66 -22.86
CA VAL A 96 9.37 0.11 -21.95
C VAL A 96 8.68 1.25 -21.19
N PRO A 97 7.37 1.45 -21.36
CA PRO A 97 6.67 2.53 -20.68
C PRO A 97 6.39 2.17 -19.21
N VAL A 98 6.66 3.11 -18.31
CA VAL A 98 6.45 2.98 -16.86
C VAL A 98 5.46 4.04 -16.40
N TYR A 99 4.37 3.60 -15.80
CA TYR A 99 3.30 4.45 -15.28
C TYR A 99 3.15 4.22 -13.77
N HIS A 100 2.74 5.27 -13.07
CA HIS A 100 2.30 5.17 -11.70
C HIS A 100 1.03 5.98 -11.48
N LEU A 101 0.20 5.54 -10.54
CA LEU A 101 -0.98 6.29 -10.14
C LEU A 101 -0.57 7.54 -9.37
N GLU A 102 -0.74 8.70 -10.00
CA GLU A 102 -0.45 10.00 -9.39
C GLU A 102 -1.31 10.21 -8.13
N GLY A 103 -0.69 10.62 -7.03
CA GLY A 103 -1.35 10.74 -5.73
C GLY A 103 -1.80 9.42 -5.09
N GLY A 104 -1.59 8.28 -5.76
CA GLY A 104 -1.91 6.95 -5.26
C GLY A 104 -3.40 6.65 -5.13
N ILE A 105 -3.70 5.59 -4.39
CA ILE A 105 -5.07 5.10 -4.18
C ILE A 105 -5.95 6.17 -3.51
N LEU A 106 -5.39 6.99 -2.60
CA LEU A 106 -6.16 8.02 -1.91
C LEU A 106 -6.66 9.12 -2.85
N ALA A 107 -5.83 9.57 -3.80
CA ALA A 107 -6.27 10.52 -4.83
C ALA A 107 -7.34 9.90 -5.72
N TYR A 108 -7.15 8.64 -6.12
CA TYR A 108 -8.11 7.89 -6.93
C TYR A 108 -9.48 7.75 -6.25
N LEU A 109 -9.53 7.32 -4.98
CA LEU A 109 -10.78 7.18 -4.21
C LEU A 109 -11.50 8.50 -3.95
N LYS A 110 -10.80 9.63 -4.07
CA LYS A 110 -11.36 10.97 -3.92
C LYS A 110 -11.95 11.50 -5.23
N GLN A 111 -11.31 11.21 -6.36
CA GLN A 111 -11.63 11.82 -7.66
C GLN A 111 -12.55 10.96 -8.51
N VAL A 112 -12.40 9.63 -8.44
CA VAL A 112 -13.17 8.69 -9.28
C VAL A 112 -14.46 8.29 -8.54
N PRO A 113 -15.64 8.52 -9.14
CA PRO A 113 -16.90 8.04 -8.59
C PRO A 113 -16.90 6.52 -8.37
N LYS A 114 -17.68 6.05 -7.40
CA LYS A 114 -17.65 4.63 -7.01
C LYS A 114 -18.16 3.72 -8.13
N GLU A 115 -19.16 4.19 -8.85
CA GLU A 115 -19.79 3.57 -10.02
C GLU A 115 -18.81 3.32 -11.17
N ASP A 116 -17.81 4.19 -11.33
CA ASP A 116 -16.78 4.08 -12.38
C ASP A 116 -15.47 3.46 -11.86
N SER A 117 -15.47 3.01 -10.60
CA SER A 117 -14.25 2.62 -9.91
C SER A 117 -13.86 1.17 -10.17
N LEU A 118 -12.57 0.96 -10.42
CA LEU A 118 -11.91 -0.36 -10.48
C LEU A 118 -11.34 -0.81 -9.13
N TRP A 119 -11.58 -0.02 -8.07
CA TRP A 119 -11.17 -0.34 -6.71
C TRP A 119 -12.26 -1.15 -6.02
N ASP A 120 -11.83 -2.24 -5.37
CA ASP A 120 -12.70 -3.14 -4.60
C ASP A 120 -12.20 -3.21 -3.16
N GLY A 121 -13.12 -3.17 -2.20
CA GLY A 121 -12.83 -3.08 -0.77
C GLY A 121 -12.37 -1.71 -0.28
N GLU A 122 -11.59 -1.70 0.80
CA GLU A 122 -11.12 -0.49 1.50
C GLU A 122 -9.60 -0.34 1.39
N CYS A 123 -9.10 0.89 1.47
CA CYS A 123 -7.68 1.19 1.39
C CYS A 123 -7.10 1.40 2.79
N TYR A 124 -6.14 0.54 3.18
CA TYR A 124 -5.41 0.68 4.44
C TYR A 124 -4.60 1.99 4.48
N VAL A 125 -4.68 2.71 5.60
CA VAL A 125 -3.96 3.96 5.88
C VAL A 125 -3.21 3.87 7.22
N PHE A 126 -2.04 4.51 7.28
CA PHE A 126 -1.13 4.43 8.42
C PHE A 126 -1.42 5.48 9.49
N ASP A 127 -2.69 5.69 9.80
CA ASP A 127 -3.15 6.61 10.85
C ASP A 127 -4.33 6.02 11.63
N GLN A 128 -4.97 6.83 12.47
CA GLN A 128 -6.06 6.39 13.36
C GLN A 128 -7.29 5.87 12.61
N ARG A 129 -7.45 6.20 11.32
CA ARG A 129 -8.60 5.75 10.51
C ARG A 129 -8.48 4.28 10.11
N ILE A 130 -7.27 3.71 10.12
CA ILE A 130 -6.95 2.30 9.77
C ILE A 130 -7.20 1.96 8.30
N ALA A 131 -8.40 2.21 7.80
CA ALA A 131 -8.76 2.06 6.41
C ALA A 131 -9.77 3.14 5.99
N VAL A 132 -9.82 3.42 4.69
CA VAL A 132 -10.78 4.35 4.09
C VAL A 132 -11.47 3.75 2.88
N SER A 133 -12.76 4.04 2.71
CA SER A 133 -13.53 3.69 1.52
C SER A 133 -13.51 4.82 0.48
N HIS A 134 -14.27 4.66 -0.62
CA HIS A 134 -14.57 5.75 -1.57
C HIS A 134 -15.03 7.03 -0.86
N GLY A 135 -14.61 8.17 -1.38
CA GLY A 135 -14.82 9.47 -0.75
C GLY A 135 -13.94 9.72 0.48
N LEU A 136 -12.93 8.87 0.72
CA LEU A 136 -12.02 8.95 1.88
C LEU A 136 -12.72 8.88 3.24
N LYS A 137 -13.88 8.22 3.29
CA LYS A 137 -14.61 7.99 4.54
C LYS A 137 -13.88 6.92 5.35
N PRO A 138 -13.68 7.11 6.67
CA PRO A 138 -13.14 6.06 7.54
C PRO A 138 -13.96 4.77 7.44
N SER A 139 -13.28 3.63 7.53
CA SER A 139 -13.92 2.32 7.58
C SER A 139 -14.80 2.17 8.82
N GLU A 140 -15.97 1.56 8.65
CA GLU A 140 -16.82 1.12 9.77
C GLU A 140 -16.49 -0.31 10.23
N GLN A 141 -15.74 -1.06 9.42
CA GLN A 141 -15.41 -2.46 9.67
C GLN A 141 -14.30 -2.61 10.72
N TYR A 142 -13.35 -1.67 10.71
CA TYR A 142 -12.17 -1.71 11.57
C TYR A 142 -12.23 -0.63 12.64
N SER A 143 -12.06 -1.02 13.89
CA SER A 143 -12.11 -0.12 15.05
C SER A 143 -10.72 0.19 15.63
N SER A 144 -9.74 -0.68 15.41
CA SER A 144 -8.36 -0.47 15.88
C SER A 144 -7.33 -1.15 14.97
N SER A 145 -6.04 -0.88 15.17
CA SER A 145 -4.96 -1.67 14.58
C SER A 145 -4.10 -2.31 15.67
N CYS A 146 -3.65 -3.53 15.43
CA CYS A 146 -2.78 -4.22 16.37
C CYS A 146 -1.40 -3.53 16.45
N HIS A 147 -0.95 -3.19 17.66
CA HIS A 147 0.32 -2.50 17.85
C HIS A 147 1.56 -3.42 17.71
N ALA A 148 1.37 -4.74 17.63
CA ALA A 148 2.43 -5.72 17.41
C ALA A 148 2.60 -6.09 15.93
N CYS A 149 1.51 -6.45 15.25
CA CYS A 149 1.55 -6.92 13.86
C CYS A 149 0.96 -5.94 12.83
N ARG A 150 0.37 -4.81 13.26
CA ARG A 150 -0.32 -3.82 12.40
C ARG A 150 -1.57 -4.33 11.67
N HIS A 151 -2.07 -5.52 12.02
CA HIS A 151 -3.32 -6.03 11.46
C HIS A 151 -4.50 -5.10 11.84
N PRO A 152 -5.35 -4.67 10.88
CA PRO A 152 -6.63 -4.01 11.16
C PRO A 152 -7.54 -4.94 11.96
N LEU A 153 -8.19 -4.44 13.00
CA LEU A 153 -9.03 -5.23 13.90
C LEU A 153 -10.46 -4.71 13.87
N SER A 154 -11.41 -5.62 13.72
CA SER A 154 -12.82 -5.34 13.94
C SER A 154 -13.15 -5.24 15.43
N GLN A 155 -14.37 -4.79 15.75
CA GLN A 155 -14.85 -4.78 17.14
C GLN A 155 -14.88 -6.19 17.74
N ALA A 156 -15.22 -7.20 16.95
CA ALA A 156 -15.24 -8.60 17.38
C ALA A 156 -13.82 -9.10 17.71
N ASP A 157 -12.81 -8.70 16.93
CA ASP A 157 -11.42 -9.08 17.18
C ASP A 157 -10.90 -8.44 18.48
N VAL A 158 -11.26 -7.19 18.74
CA VAL A 158 -10.92 -6.49 19.99
C VAL A 158 -11.61 -7.12 21.19
N ALA A 159 -12.83 -7.63 21.03
CA ALA A 159 -13.57 -8.33 22.08
C ALA A 159 -13.08 -9.78 22.33
N SER A 160 -12.21 -10.31 21.47
CA SER A 160 -11.70 -11.67 21.59
C SER A 160 -10.79 -11.85 22.82
N LYS A 161 -10.84 -13.04 23.44
CA LYS A 161 -9.93 -13.43 24.53
C LYS A 161 -8.45 -13.41 24.15
N HIS A 162 -8.14 -13.47 22.85
CA HIS A 162 -6.77 -13.45 22.33
C HIS A 162 -6.26 -12.03 22.09
N TYR A 163 -7.09 -11.01 22.29
CA TYR A 163 -6.70 -9.61 22.20
C TYR A 163 -6.12 -9.12 23.54
N VAL A 164 -4.94 -8.51 23.46
CA VAL A 164 -4.32 -7.80 24.59
C VAL A 164 -3.89 -6.44 24.05
N HIS A 165 -4.55 -5.38 24.52
CA HIS A 165 -4.32 -4.01 24.03
C HIS A 165 -2.82 -3.66 24.04
N GLY A 166 -2.31 -3.13 22.93
CA GLY A 166 -0.90 -2.77 22.77
C GLY A 166 0.09 -3.93 22.55
N VAL A 167 -0.33 -5.18 22.78
CA VAL A 167 0.55 -6.34 22.90
C VAL A 167 0.29 -7.42 21.84
N ALA A 168 -0.95 -7.85 21.65
CA ALA A 168 -1.29 -8.95 20.74
C ALA A 168 -2.74 -8.88 20.27
N CYS A 169 -3.04 -9.60 19.19
CA CYS A 169 -4.38 -9.76 18.64
C CYS A 169 -4.63 -11.23 18.25
N PRO A 170 -5.87 -11.63 17.91
CA PRO A 170 -6.19 -13.00 17.51
C PRO A 170 -5.37 -13.54 16.34
N TYR A 171 -4.88 -12.66 15.47
CA TYR A 171 -4.10 -13.04 14.28
C TYR A 171 -2.59 -13.22 14.55
N CYS A 172 -2.10 -12.81 15.71
CA CYS A 172 -0.67 -12.86 16.01
C CYS A 172 -0.33 -13.36 17.42
N CYS A 173 -1.33 -13.81 18.18
CA CYS A 173 -1.11 -14.33 19.53
C CYS A 173 -0.21 -15.56 19.54
N ASP A 174 -0.27 -16.37 18.47
CA ASP A 174 0.50 -17.62 18.31
C ASP A 174 1.66 -17.49 17.32
N ASP A 175 1.93 -16.29 16.81
CA ASP A 175 3.08 -16.04 15.93
C ASP A 175 4.37 -16.07 16.77
N PRO A 176 5.33 -16.96 16.47
CA PRO A 176 6.53 -17.15 17.29
C PRO A 176 7.42 -15.90 17.33
N ASP A 177 7.54 -15.16 16.23
CA ASP A 177 8.30 -13.92 16.18
C ASP A 177 7.65 -12.82 17.05
N LYS A 178 6.32 -12.78 17.08
CA LYS A 178 5.60 -11.83 17.95
C LYS A 178 5.67 -12.25 19.41
N GLN A 179 5.59 -13.54 19.71
CA GLN A 179 5.75 -14.05 21.07
C GLN A 179 7.13 -13.74 21.64
N GLN A 180 8.20 -13.95 20.86
CA GLN A 180 9.56 -13.59 21.28
C GLN A 180 9.71 -12.09 21.59
N LYS A 181 8.98 -11.23 20.85
CA LYS A 181 9.00 -9.76 21.01
C LYS A 181 7.98 -9.25 22.03
N ARG A 182 7.15 -10.12 22.61
CA ARG A 182 6.07 -9.77 23.53
C ARG A 182 6.52 -8.90 24.72
N PRO A 183 7.65 -9.17 25.41
CA PRO A 183 8.09 -8.32 26.52
C PRO A 183 8.33 -6.85 26.11
N ARG A 184 8.78 -6.62 24.87
CA ARG A 184 8.97 -5.27 24.33
C ARG A 184 7.64 -4.56 24.11
N TYR A 185 6.62 -5.27 23.63
CA TYR A 185 5.29 -4.70 23.41
C TYR A 185 4.60 -4.35 24.73
N GLU A 186 4.72 -5.23 25.73
CA GLU A 186 4.21 -5.00 27.10
C GLU A 186 4.92 -3.82 27.76
N ALA A 187 6.25 -3.74 27.67
CA ALA A 187 7.00 -2.60 28.19
C ALA A 187 6.57 -1.26 27.56
N ARG A 188 6.41 -1.23 26.22
CA ARG A 188 5.90 -0.05 25.52
C ARG A 188 4.49 0.32 25.99
N GLN A 189 3.60 -0.65 26.10
CA GLN A 189 2.22 -0.41 26.52
C GLN A 189 2.17 0.13 27.96
N LYS A 190 2.97 -0.44 28.87
CA LYS A 190 3.12 0.06 30.24
C LYS A 190 3.67 1.49 30.30
N GLN A 191 4.63 1.84 29.44
CA GLN A 191 5.14 3.21 29.36
C GLN A 191 4.07 4.20 28.91
N ILE A 192 3.22 3.82 27.94
CA ILE A 192 2.08 4.64 27.50
C ILE A 192 1.08 4.84 28.63
N GLU A 193 0.71 3.77 29.35
CA GLU A 193 -0.23 3.82 30.47
C GLU A 193 0.28 4.73 31.61
N LEU A 194 1.53 4.54 32.03
CA LEU A 194 2.16 5.39 33.06
C LEU A 194 2.21 6.86 32.64
N SER A 195 2.38 7.14 31.34
CA SER A 195 2.39 8.51 30.83
C SER A 195 1.01 9.15 30.89
N ASN A 196 -0.02 8.39 30.51
CA ASN A 196 -1.41 8.83 30.57
C ASN A 196 -1.84 9.12 32.01
N GLU A 197 -1.46 8.27 32.97
CA GLU A 197 -1.73 8.49 34.40
C GLU A 197 -1.09 9.77 34.93
N ARG A 198 0.12 10.08 34.45
CA ARG A 198 0.88 11.26 34.87
C ARG A 198 0.44 12.54 34.17
N HIS A 199 -0.50 12.46 33.21
CA HIS A 199 -0.81 13.55 32.27
C HIS A 199 0.44 14.12 31.58
N THR A 200 1.50 13.31 31.46
CA THR A 200 2.73 13.69 30.75
C THR A 200 2.66 13.11 29.35
N VAL A 201 3.05 13.90 28.35
CA VAL A 201 3.05 13.46 26.95
C VAL A 201 4.02 12.29 26.78
N HIS A 202 3.50 11.13 26.37
CA HIS A 202 4.36 10.04 25.92
C HIS A 202 4.88 10.40 24.53
N ILE A 203 6.17 10.12 24.26
CA ILE A 203 6.84 10.44 22.98
C ILE A 203 5.92 10.07 21.79
N HIS A 204 5.55 11.09 21.00
CA HIS A 204 4.61 11.08 19.87
C HIS A 204 3.10 10.97 20.20
N ASP A 205 2.55 11.82 21.08
CA ASP A 205 1.10 12.07 21.09
C ASP A 205 0.69 12.90 19.85
N PRO A 206 -0.12 12.38 18.92
CA PRO A 206 -0.57 13.12 17.73
C PRO A 206 -1.46 14.31 18.08
N LYS A 207 -2.05 14.35 19.29
CA LYS A 207 -2.94 15.44 19.72
C LYS A 207 -2.19 16.74 20.01
N GLU A 208 -0.87 16.70 20.21
CA GLU A 208 -0.03 17.85 20.55
C GLU A 208 1.16 18.07 19.59
N TYR A 209 1.10 17.63 18.34
CA TYR A 209 2.10 18.09 17.36
C TYR A 209 1.93 19.59 17.10
N ARG A 210 2.66 20.41 17.86
CA ARG A 210 2.84 21.83 17.60
C ARG A 210 3.99 21.97 16.60
N PRO A 211 3.75 22.42 15.35
CA PRO A 211 4.82 22.60 14.38
C PRO A 211 5.88 23.56 14.95
N GLN A 212 7.16 23.20 14.87
CA GLN A 212 8.27 24.04 15.38
C GLN A 212 8.22 25.51 14.87
N LYS A 213 7.61 25.75 13.70
CA LYS A 213 7.39 27.10 13.16
C LYS A 213 6.50 27.99 14.05
N GLU A 214 5.51 27.42 14.74
CA GLU A 214 4.62 28.18 15.64
C GLU A 214 5.33 28.60 16.92
N MET A 215 6.20 27.74 17.46
CA MET A 215 7.02 28.04 18.64
C MET A 215 8.04 29.16 18.36
N VAL A 216 8.64 29.19 17.16
CA VAL A 216 9.57 30.25 16.75
C VAL A 216 8.83 31.57 16.55
N LYS A 217 7.62 31.54 15.97
CA LYS A 217 6.82 32.75 15.73
C LYS A 217 6.35 33.38 17.05
N GLU A 218 5.95 32.56 18.02
CA GLU A 218 5.52 33.03 19.35
C GLU A 218 6.69 33.58 20.16
N LYS A 219 7.86 32.93 20.11
CA LYS A 219 9.08 33.43 20.74
C LYS A 219 9.52 34.79 20.18
N ASN A 220 9.51 34.94 18.86
CA ASN A 220 9.86 36.21 18.22
C ASN A 220 8.85 37.33 18.55
N ASN A 221 7.58 36.98 18.75
CA ASN A 221 6.52 37.94 19.10
C ASN A 221 6.56 38.37 20.58
N LEU A 222 7.01 37.47 21.47
CA LEU A 222 7.27 37.78 22.88
C LEU A 222 8.53 38.63 23.06
N GLU A 223 9.58 38.37 22.28
CA GLU A 223 10.80 39.17 22.29
C GLU A 223 10.56 40.58 21.72
N SER A 224 9.65 40.76 20.75
CA SER A 224 9.30 42.09 20.21
C SER A 224 8.40 42.94 21.12
N LEU A 225 7.79 42.36 22.16
CA LEU A 225 6.98 43.10 23.14
C LEU A 225 7.83 43.65 24.32
N HIS A 226 9.09 43.24 24.40
CA HIS A 226 10.05 43.65 25.43
C HIS A 226 11.17 44.56 24.90
N THR A 227 11.01 45.11 23.68
CA THR A 227 11.87 46.16 23.10
C THR A 227 11.01 47.36 22.74
#